data_AF-A0A534LFN7-F1
#
_entry.id   AF-A0A534LFN7-F1
#
_cell.length_a   1.000
_cell.length_b   1.000
_cell.length_c   1.000
_cell.angle_alpha   90.00
_cell.angle_beta   90.00
_cell.angle_gamma   90.00
#
_symmetry.space_group_name_H-M   'P 1'
#
loop_
_entity.id
_entity.type
_entity.pdbx_description
1 polymer ?
#
loop_
_entity_poly.entity_id
_entity_poly.type
_entity_poly.pdbx_seq_one_letter_code
_entity_poly.pdbx_strand_id
1 'polypeptide(L)'
;MLQRIRLTIRKAAPEAVETISYQMPTFKLNGKGLVYFAAYENHIGFYPIPSGMKAFEKELSPFKQGKGSVQFPIDQPIPYDLVRRIVVFRAKENRERSG
;
A
#
# COMPACT_ATOMS: atom_id res chain seq x y z
N MET A 1 6.11 13.71 1.36
CA MET A 1 6.19 12.23 1.49
C MET A 1 4.89 11.52 1.06
N LEU A 2 3.78 11.74 1.79
CA LEU A 2 2.50 11.05 1.55
C LEU A 2 1.93 11.24 0.13
N GLN A 3 2.03 12.45 -0.43
CA GLN A 3 1.61 12.72 -1.81
C GLN A 3 2.38 11.87 -2.84
N ARG A 4 3.66 11.59 -2.59
CA ARG A 4 4.48 10.77 -3.49
C ARG A 4 4.06 9.31 -3.44
N ILE A 5 3.71 8.79 -2.26
CA ILE A 5 3.07 7.46 -2.11
C ILE A 5 1.75 7.42 -2.88
N ARG A 6 0.88 8.42 -2.71
CA ARG A 6 -0.39 8.51 -3.44
C ARG A 6 -0.17 8.47 -4.95
N LEU A 7 0.78 9.24 -5.47
CA LEU A 7 1.13 9.23 -6.90
C LEU A 7 1.67 7.87 -7.35
N THR A 8 2.53 7.22 -6.56
CA THR A 8 3.05 5.89 -6.84
C THR A 8 1.92 4.86 -6.94
N ILE A 9 0.97 4.88 -6.00
CA ILE A 9 -0.18 3.98 -6.01
C ILE A 9 -1.05 4.23 -7.24
N ARG A 10 -1.38 5.50 -7.53
CA ARG A 10 -2.21 5.87 -8.68
C ARG A 10 -1.57 5.51 -10.02
N LYS A 11 -0.24 5.62 -10.15
CA LYS A 11 0.48 5.17 -11.36
C LYS A 11 0.50 3.65 -11.49
N ALA A 12 0.64 2.93 -10.38
CA ALA A 12 0.68 1.47 -10.36
C ALA A 12 -0.68 0.83 -10.62
N ALA A 13 -1.77 1.48 -10.19
CA ALA A 13 -3.14 1.03 -10.40
C ALA A 13 -4.02 2.23 -10.82
N PRO A 14 -3.97 2.66 -12.09
CA PRO A 14 -4.70 3.85 -12.57
C PRO A 14 -6.23 3.69 -12.50
N GLU A 15 -6.72 2.44 -12.52
CA GLU A 15 -8.14 2.09 -12.39
C GLU A 15 -8.62 2.13 -10.93
N ALA A 16 -7.72 2.24 -9.95
CA ALA A 16 -8.10 2.26 -8.55
C ALA A 16 -8.66 3.63 -8.16
N VAL A 17 -9.79 3.62 -7.46
CA VAL A 17 -10.47 4.81 -6.96
C VAL A 17 -9.97 5.12 -5.56
N GLU A 18 -9.51 6.35 -5.35
CA GLU A 18 -9.16 6.85 -4.02
C GLU A 18 -10.45 7.15 -3.24
N THR A 19 -10.53 6.63 -2.02
CA THR A 19 -11.65 6.78 -1.09
C THR A 19 -11.11 6.99 0.32
N ILE A 20 -11.98 7.31 1.27
CA ILE A 20 -11.65 7.27 2.70
C ILE A 20 -12.29 6.01 3.30
N SER A 21 -11.53 5.24 4.07
CA SER A 21 -12.03 4.10 4.85
C SER A 21 -11.29 4.06 6.17
N TYR A 22 -12.00 3.87 7.28
CA TYR A 22 -11.42 3.94 8.63
C TYR A 22 -10.62 5.23 8.88
N GLN A 23 -11.14 6.38 8.40
CA GLN A 23 -10.46 7.70 8.46
C GLN A 23 -9.09 7.76 7.75
N MET A 24 -8.76 6.79 6.91
CA MET A 24 -7.51 6.73 6.17
C MET A 24 -7.73 6.79 4.65
N PRO A 25 -6.83 7.47 3.91
CA PRO A 25 -6.73 7.34 2.46
C PRO A 25 -6.61 5.87 2.04
N THR A 26 -7.49 5.45 1.13
CA THR A 26 -7.62 4.07 0.70
C THR A 26 -7.85 4.01 -0.80
N PHE A 27 -7.06 3.22 -1.51
CA PHE A 27 -7.35 2.89 -2.89
C PHE A 27 -8.19 1.62 -2.96
N LYS A 28 -9.28 1.66 -3.75
CA LYS A 28 -10.14 0.52 -4.03
C LYS A 28 -10.08 0.19 -5.51
N LEU A 29 -10.08 -1.10 -5.84
CA LEU A 29 -10.19 -1.59 -7.20
C LEU A 29 -11.34 -2.59 -7.23
N ASN A 30 -12.25 -2.47 -8.21
CA ASN A 30 -13.46 -3.31 -8.33
C ASN A 30 -14.30 -3.38 -7.04
N GLY A 31 -14.46 -2.25 -6.35
CA GLY A 31 -15.18 -2.17 -5.07
C GLY A 31 -14.47 -2.77 -3.86
N LYS A 32 -13.34 -3.46 -4.05
CA LYS A 32 -12.54 -4.11 -3.01
C LYS A 32 -11.33 -3.26 -2.62
N GLY A 33 -10.93 -3.30 -1.35
CA GLY A 33 -9.74 -2.59 -0.86
C GLY A 33 -8.46 -3.09 -1.54
N LEU A 34 -7.70 -2.18 -2.15
CA LEU A 34 -6.42 -2.47 -2.78
C LEU A 34 -5.27 -2.29 -1.78
N VAL A 35 -5.13 -1.07 -1.26
CA VAL A 35 -4.14 -0.67 -0.26
C VAL A 35 -4.68 0.49 0.59
N TYR A 36 -4.29 0.53 1.86
CA TYR A 36 -4.54 1.64 2.77
C TYR A 36 -3.21 2.29 3.14
N PHE A 37 -3.24 3.58 3.43
CA PHE A 37 -2.04 4.31 3.83
C PHE A 37 -2.39 5.53 4.68
N ALA A 38 -1.57 5.83 5.68
CA ALA A 38 -1.77 6.95 6.59
C ALA A 38 -0.42 7.55 7.00
N ALA A 39 -0.38 8.88 7.14
CA ALA A 39 0.76 9.56 7.73
C ALA A 39 0.58 9.66 9.24
N TYR A 40 1.60 9.25 9.98
CA TYR A 40 1.74 9.45 11.42
C TYR A 40 2.93 10.37 11.68
N GLU A 41 3.09 10.78 12.94
CA GLU A 41 4.12 11.74 13.37
C GLU A 41 5.53 11.33 12.95
N ASN A 42 5.88 10.04 13.10
CA ASN A 42 7.24 9.53 12.87
C ASN A 42 7.35 8.53 11.69
N HIS A 43 6.24 8.16 11.06
CA HIS A 43 6.25 7.14 10.01
C HIS A 43 5.04 7.26 9.08
N ILE A 44 5.13 6.63 7.91
CA ILE A 44 3.97 6.34 7.08
C ILE A 44 3.55 4.89 7.32
N GLY A 45 2.31 4.69 7.76
CA GLY A 45 1.70 3.37 7.81
C GLY A 45 1.22 2.97 6.41
N PHE A 46 1.62 1.80 5.95
CA PHE A 46 1.19 1.22 4.69
C PHE A 46 0.61 -0.18 4.92
N TYR A 47 -0.56 -0.43 4.35
CA TYR A 47 -1.37 -1.62 4.68
C TYR A 47 -1.72 -2.38 3.39
N PRO A 48 -0.82 -3.24 2.90
CA PRO A 48 -1.04 -4.03 1.69
C PRO A 48 -1.76 -5.36 2.00
N ILE A 49 -2.89 -5.28 2.67
CA ILE A 49 -3.69 -6.46 3.07
C ILE A 49 -4.56 -7.01 1.92
N PRO A 50 -4.90 -8.31 1.93
CA PRO A 50 -4.43 -9.33 2.88
C PRO A 50 -3.11 -9.99 2.49
N SER A 51 -2.77 -10.08 1.19
CA SER A 51 -1.66 -10.93 0.71
C SER A 51 -0.35 -10.19 0.43
N GLY A 52 -0.36 -8.86 0.34
CA GLY A 52 0.82 -8.08 -0.03
C GLY A 52 1.92 -8.12 1.03
N MET A 53 1.58 -8.17 2.32
CA MET A 53 2.57 -8.39 3.39
C MET A 53 3.30 -9.73 3.23
N LYS A 54 2.56 -10.81 2.93
CA LYS A 54 3.13 -12.16 2.79
C LYS A 54 3.99 -12.29 1.53
N ALA A 55 3.53 -11.74 0.40
CA ALA A 55 4.25 -11.82 -0.86
C ALA A 55 5.59 -11.06 -0.86
N PHE A 56 5.71 -10.03 -0.02
CA PHE A 56 6.89 -9.16 0.06
C PHE A 56 7.59 -9.21 1.42
N GLU A 57 7.35 -10.26 2.23
CA GLU A 57 7.84 -10.39 3.60
C GLU A 57 9.36 -10.14 3.71
N LYS A 58 10.16 -10.73 2.82
CA LYS A 58 11.62 -10.56 2.81
C LYS A 58 12.04 -9.11 2.58
N GLU A 59 11.37 -8.43 1.67
CA GLU A 59 11.68 -7.03 1.31
C GLU A 59 11.16 -6.05 2.38
N LEU A 60 10.13 -6.46 3.13
CA LEU A 60 9.56 -5.71 4.23
C LEU A 60 10.27 -5.98 5.57
N SER A 61 11.09 -7.03 5.66
CA SER A 61 11.83 -7.43 6.86
C SER A 61 12.69 -6.33 7.50
N PRO A 62 13.29 -5.37 6.75
CA PRO A 62 14.06 -4.28 7.37
C PRO A 62 13.18 -3.23 8.07
N PHE A 63 11.89 -3.21 7.80
CA PHE A 63 10.96 -2.20 8.34
C PHE A 63 10.16 -2.76 9.51
N LYS A 64 9.66 -1.87 10.36
CA LYS A 64 8.75 -2.26 11.45
C LYS A 64 7.41 -2.73 10.86
N GLN A 65 7.00 -3.93 11.22
CA GLN A 65 5.77 -4.56 10.75
C GLN A 65 4.73 -4.67 11.86
N GLY A 66 3.47 -4.67 11.48
CA GLY A 66 2.31 -4.94 12.33
C GLY A 66 1.37 -5.91 11.64
N LYS A 67 0.21 -6.20 12.26
CA LYS A 67 -0.76 -7.14 11.69
C LYS A 67 -1.34 -6.59 10.38
N GLY A 68 -0.75 -7.01 9.26
CA GLY A 68 -1.14 -6.55 7.92
C GLY A 68 -0.56 -5.19 7.51
N SER A 69 0.44 -4.67 8.22
CA SER A 69 0.98 -3.33 7.98
C SER A 69 2.49 -3.28 8.03
N VAL A 70 3.07 -2.30 7.34
CA VAL A 70 4.47 -1.90 7.46
C VAL A 70 4.56 -0.41 7.76
N GLN A 71 5.53 -0.01 8.56
CA GLN A 71 5.82 1.38 8.90
C GLN A 71 7.08 1.80 8.15
N PHE A 72 6.94 2.80 7.27
CA PHE A 72 8.08 3.44 6.62
C PHE A 72 8.51 4.66 7.43
N PRO A 73 9.71 4.66 8.04
CA PRO A 73 10.21 5.80 8.80
C PRO A 73 10.30 7.06 7.93
N ILE A 74 10.00 8.24 8.48
CA ILE A 74 10.06 9.49 7.72
C ILE A 74 11.47 10.10 7.62
N ASP A 75 12.38 9.65 8.46
CA ASP A 75 13.80 10.00 8.49
C ASP A 75 14.63 9.22 7.46
N GLN A 76 14.02 8.23 6.79
CA GLN A 76 14.66 7.39 5.78
C GLN A 76 13.99 7.52 4.40
N PRO A 77 14.72 7.23 3.32
CA PRO A 77 14.13 7.17 1.98
C PRO A 77 13.01 6.12 1.92
N ILE A 78 11.80 6.56 1.58
CA ILE A 78 10.70 5.61 1.36
C ILE A 78 11.00 4.73 0.14
N PRO A 79 10.83 3.40 0.25
CA PRO A 79 11.08 2.47 -0.85
C PRO A 79 9.92 2.51 -1.86
N TYR A 80 9.84 3.59 -2.65
CA TYR A 80 8.74 3.80 -3.60
C TYR A 80 8.62 2.68 -4.64
N ASP A 81 9.73 2.04 -5.04
CA ASP A 81 9.67 0.89 -5.95
C ASP A 81 9.02 -0.33 -5.31
N LEU A 82 9.31 -0.60 -4.03
CA LEU A 82 8.65 -1.66 -3.27
C LEU A 82 7.15 -1.38 -3.15
N VAL A 83 6.75 -0.15 -2.81
CA VAL A 83 5.34 0.27 -2.78
C VAL A 83 4.67 0.02 -4.13
N ARG A 84 5.31 0.42 -5.23
CA ARG A 84 4.81 0.20 -6.60
C ARG A 84 4.60 -1.29 -6.88
N ARG A 85 5.60 -2.14 -6.62
CA ARG A 85 5.55 -3.59 -6.87
C ARG A 85 4.45 -4.26 -6.05
N ILE A 86 4.28 -3.87 -4.79
CA ILE A 86 3.19 -4.36 -3.94
C ILE A 86 1.82 -3.97 -4.52
N VAL A 87 1.64 -2.71 -4.94
CA VAL A 87 0.37 -2.24 -5.52
C VAL A 87 0.04 -2.98 -6.81
N VAL A 88 1.02 -3.19 -7.70
CA VAL A 88 0.82 -3.95 -8.94
C VAL A 88 0.41 -5.40 -8.63
N PHE A 89 1.09 -6.05 -7.69
CA PHE A 89 0.74 -7.40 -7.25
C PHE A 89 -0.70 -7.46 -6.70
N ARG A 90 -1.05 -6.54 -5.80
CA ARG A 90 -2.40 -6.42 -5.22
C ARG A 90 -3.45 -6.19 -6.31
N ALA A 91 -3.16 -5.35 -7.30
CA ALA A 91 -4.09 -5.02 -8.38
C ALA A 91 -4.33 -6.23 -9.28
N LYS A 92 -3.28 -6.99 -9.60
CA LYS A 92 -3.39 -8.25 -10.35
C LYS A 92 -4.27 -9.25 -9.59
N GLU A 93 -4.00 -9.50 -8.31
CA GLU A 93 -4.80 -10.44 -7.52
C GLU A 93 -6.28 -9.99 -7.39
N ASN A 94 -6.52 -8.69 -7.23
CA ASN A 94 -7.88 -8.14 -7.15
C ASN A 94 -8.68 -8.34 -8.44
N ARG A 95 -8.03 -8.22 -9.61
CA ARG A 95 -8.64 -8.50 -10.91
C ARG A 95 -8.96 -9.98 -11.07
N GLU A 96 -8.03 -10.87 -10.72
CA GLU A 96 -8.20 -12.32 -10.83
C GLU A 96 -9.31 -12.86 -9.89
N ARG A 97 -9.50 -12.26 -8.72
CA ARG A 97 -10.58 -12.63 -7.77
C ARG A 97 -11.95 -12.02 -8.10
N SER A 98 -12.06 -11.27 -9.20
CA SER A 98 -13.31 -10.64 -9.62
C SER A 98 -13.80 -11.18 -10.97
N GLY A 99 -13.11 -12.19 -11.51
CA GLY A 99 -13.54 -13.03 -12.63
C GLY A 99 -14.12 -14.35 -12.19
#